data_AF-A0A6J0JIP7-F1
#
_entry.id   AF-A0A6J0JIP7-F1
#
_cell.length_a   1.000
_cell.length_b   1.000
_cell.length_c   1.000
_cell.angle_alpha   90.00
_cell.angle_beta   90.00
_cell.angle_gamma   90.00
#
_symmetry.space_group_name_H-M   'P 1'
#
loop_
_entity.id
_entity.type
_entity.pdbx_description
1 polymer ?
#
loop_
_entity_poly.entity_id
_entity_poly.type
_entity_poly.pdbx_seq_one_letter_code
_entity_poly.pdbx_strand_id
1 'polypeptide(L)'
;MTLTSMLQPHTLSLGEEYDVRVINSFRDNSSLPLVIWCTSPQGDLGGRALQEGDDFQWTARIELWSWRAEYTCTMKWELKRKRFKAFKVSRDSNRCGITKKCSWSVREDGFYFSSDEVYWTKDFSW
;
A
#
# COMPACT_ATOMS: atom_id res chain seq x y z
N MET A 1 17.22 -33.53 14.84
CA MET A 1 17.30 -32.77 13.59
C MET A 1 16.51 -31.48 13.81
N THR A 2 17.19 -30.39 14.14
CA THR A 2 16.56 -29.11 14.45
C THR A 2 16.43 -28.31 13.16
N LEU A 3 15.20 -28.14 12.65
CA LEU A 3 14.94 -27.14 11.61
C LEU A 3 15.07 -25.76 12.25
N THR A 4 16.25 -25.15 12.13
CA THR A 4 16.39 -23.72 12.29
C THR A 4 15.68 -23.05 11.12
N SER A 5 14.51 -22.47 11.39
CA SER A 5 13.88 -21.52 10.48
C SER A 5 14.84 -20.36 10.25
N MET A 6 15.47 -20.36 9.09
CA MET A 6 16.29 -19.26 8.62
C MET A 6 15.35 -18.10 8.31
N LEU A 7 15.08 -17.24 9.28
CA LEU A 7 14.61 -15.88 9.01
C LEU A 7 15.74 -15.18 8.27
N GLN A 8 15.77 -15.34 6.95
CA GLN A 8 16.74 -14.70 6.09
C GLN A 8 16.50 -13.20 6.16
N PRO A 9 17.47 -12.38 6.60
CA PRO A 9 17.34 -10.94 6.49
C PRO A 9 17.31 -10.63 4.99
N HIS A 10 16.16 -10.24 4.45
CA HIS A 10 16.13 -9.71 3.09
C HIS A 10 16.98 -8.43 3.09
N THR A 11 18.21 -8.56 2.60
CA THR A 11 19.10 -7.44 2.36
C THR A 11 18.47 -6.61 1.27
N LEU A 12 17.92 -5.43 1.63
CA LEU A 12 17.41 -4.45 0.68
C LEU A 12 18.43 -4.25 -0.42
N SER A 13 18.05 -4.60 -1.65
CA SER A 13 18.94 -4.52 -2.80
C SER A 13 18.62 -3.26 -3.59
N LEU A 14 19.66 -2.56 -4.05
CA LEU A 14 19.50 -1.44 -4.95
C LEU A 14 18.81 -1.92 -6.24
N GLY A 15 17.80 -1.20 -6.69
CA GLY A 15 17.04 -1.52 -7.90
C GLY A 15 15.83 -2.42 -7.68
N GLU A 16 15.56 -2.89 -6.46
CA GLU A 16 14.33 -3.60 -6.15
C GLU A 16 13.09 -2.71 -6.36
N GLU A 17 12.04 -3.31 -6.91
CA GLU A 17 10.77 -2.65 -7.21
C GLU A 17 9.63 -3.36 -6.49
N TYR A 18 8.63 -2.58 -6.08
CA TYR A 18 7.42 -3.06 -5.41
C TYR A 18 6.20 -2.46 -6.10
N ASP A 19 5.23 -3.31 -6.42
CA ASP A 19 3.95 -2.90 -6.96
C ASP A 19 3.03 -2.51 -5.80
N VAL A 20 2.72 -1.22 -5.70
CA VAL A 20 1.86 -0.69 -4.64
C VAL A 20 0.52 -0.32 -5.24
N ARG A 21 -0.55 -0.82 -4.64
CA ARG A 21 -1.92 -0.62 -5.13
C ARG A 21 -2.87 -0.28 -3.99
N VAL A 22 -3.76 0.67 -4.22
CA VAL A 22 -4.86 1.01 -3.30
C VAL A 22 -6.18 0.86 -4.04
N ILE A 23 -6.99 -0.09 -3.59
CA ILE A 23 -8.23 -0.53 -4.24
C ILE A 23 -9.41 -0.01 -3.43
N ASN A 24 -10.40 0.57 -4.11
CA ASN A 24 -11.71 0.80 -3.52
C ASN A 24 -12.50 -0.53 -3.50
N SER A 25 -12.71 -1.09 -2.30
CA SER A 25 -13.42 -2.37 -2.11
C SER A 25 -14.74 -2.19 -1.36
N PHE A 26 -15.36 -1.03 -1.48
CA PHE A 26 -16.71 -0.82 -0.96
C PHE A 26 -17.71 -1.69 -1.69
N ARG A 27 -18.83 -1.99 -1.04
CA ARG A 27 -19.92 -2.83 -1.54
C ARG A 27 -21.29 -2.19 -1.33
N ASP A 28 -21.32 -0.95 -0.87
CA ASP A 28 -22.53 -0.21 -0.56
C ASP A 28 -23.28 0.27 -1.83
N ASN A 29 -22.75 -0.02 -3.02
CA ASN A 29 -23.26 0.45 -4.32
C ASN A 29 -23.42 1.98 -4.36
N SER A 30 -22.62 2.72 -3.57
CA SER A 30 -22.65 4.17 -3.55
C SER A 30 -22.07 4.74 -4.85
N SER A 31 -22.70 5.78 -5.41
CA SER A 31 -22.13 6.56 -6.50
C SER A 31 -21.04 7.53 -6.04
N LEU A 32 -20.79 7.63 -4.73
CA LEU A 32 -19.78 8.53 -4.20
C LEU A 32 -18.39 7.93 -4.37
N PRO A 33 -17.48 8.59 -5.09
CA PRO A 33 -16.14 8.07 -5.28
C PRO A 33 -15.29 8.19 -4.02
N LEU A 34 -14.43 7.20 -3.83
CA LEU A 34 -13.33 7.26 -2.88
C LEU A 34 -12.20 8.11 -3.46
N VAL A 35 -11.93 9.27 -2.88
CA VAL A 35 -10.88 10.17 -3.38
C VAL A 35 -9.55 9.81 -2.73
N ILE A 36 -8.53 9.57 -3.55
CA ILE A 36 -7.15 9.32 -3.15
C ILE A 36 -6.23 10.44 -3.64
N TRP A 37 -5.27 10.82 -2.82
CA TRP A 37 -4.14 11.67 -3.20
C TRP A 37 -2.86 11.13 -2.58
N CYS A 38 -1.83 10.86 -3.38
CA CYS A 38 -0.59 10.24 -2.90
C CYS A 38 0.64 11.08 -3.23
N THR A 39 1.65 11.00 -2.38
CA THR A 39 2.94 11.65 -2.57
C THR A 39 4.07 10.66 -2.33
N SER A 40 5.13 10.76 -3.13
CA SER A 40 6.41 10.08 -2.98
C SER A 40 7.46 11.01 -2.36
N PRO A 41 8.65 10.51 -1.99
CA PRO A 41 9.77 11.37 -1.62
C PRO A 41 10.22 12.33 -2.74
N GLN A 42 10.02 11.93 -4.00
CA GLN A 42 10.43 12.70 -5.18
C GLN A 42 9.38 13.73 -5.62
N GLY A 43 8.17 13.70 -5.04
CA GLY A 43 7.12 14.64 -5.35
C GLY A 43 5.73 14.03 -5.35
N ASP A 44 4.79 14.75 -5.94
CA ASP A 44 3.39 14.38 -6.00
C ASP A 44 3.15 13.23 -6.99
N LEU A 45 2.41 12.19 -6.58
CA LEU A 45 1.90 11.16 -7.48
C LEU A 45 0.54 11.55 -8.07
N GLY A 46 -0.08 12.59 -7.51
CA GLY A 46 -1.39 13.09 -7.89
C GLY A 46 -2.51 12.38 -7.14
N GLY A 47 -3.73 12.59 -7.64
CA GLY A 47 -4.91 12.01 -7.05
C GLY A 47 -5.98 11.63 -8.06
N ARG A 48 -6.90 10.77 -7.61
CA ARG A 48 -7.98 10.20 -8.41
C ARG A 48 -9.24 10.04 -7.56
N ALA A 49 -10.37 10.06 -8.23
CA ALA A 49 -11.65 9.63 -7.68
C ALA A 49 -11.87 8.17 -8.14
N LEU A 50 -11.89 7.23 -7.20
CA LEU A 50 -12.02 5.79 -7.45
C LEU A 50 -13.47 5.36 -7.28
N GLN A 51 -14.08 4.79 -8.31
CA GLN A 51 -15.35 4.09 -8.21
C GLN A 51 -15.15 2.72 -7.55
N GLU A 52 -16.25 2.01 -7.27
CA GLU A 52 -16.17 0.63 -6.77
C GLU A 52 -15.33 -0.24 -7.70
N GLY A 53 -14.32 -0.92 -7.14
CA GLY A 53 -13.41 -1.79 -7.89
C GLY A 53 -12.23 -1.07 -8.55
N ASP A 54 -12.27 0.26 -8.68
CA ASP A 54 -11.15 1.04 -9.20
C ASP A 54 -9.96 1.02 -8.22
N ASP A 55 -8.77 1.25 -8.78
CA ASP A 55 -7.54 1.34 -8.01
C ASP A 55 -6.61 2.47 -8.45
N PHE A 56 -5.71 2.80 -7.54
CA PHE A 56 -4.58 3.69 -7.78
C PHE A 56 -3.29 2.94 -7.51
N GLN A 57 -2.42 2.86 -8.52
CA GLN A 57 -1.22 2.04 -8.50
C GLN A 57 0.03 2.82 -8.92
N TRP A 58 1.16 2.44 -8.34
CA TRP A 58 2.49 2.92 -8.73
C TRP A 58 3.56 1.88 -8.37
N THR A 59 4.72 2.00 -8.99
CA THR A 59 5.91 1.20 -8.67
C THR A 59 6.80 1.99 -7.71
N ALA A 60 7.08 1.41 -6.55
CA ALA A 60 8.05 1.95 -5.60
C ALA A 60 9.42 1.31 -5.83
N ARG A 61 10.42 2.12 -6.17
CA ARG A 61 11.78 1.65 -6.47
C ARG A 61 12.76 2.00 -5.36
N ILE A 62 13.58 1.04 -4.97
CA ILE A 62 14.71 1.27 -4.05
C ILE A 62 15.89 1.78 -4.87
N GLU A 63 16.07 3.09 -4.85
CA GLU A 63 17.23 3.80 -5.38
C GLU A 63 18.26 4.13 -4.30
N LEU A 64 19.46 4.54 -4.73
CA LEU A 64 20.51 4.99 -3.83
C LEU A 64 19.99 6.20 -3.04
N TRP A 65 20.16 6.19 -1.72
CA TRP A 65 19.61 7.19 -0.76
C TRP A 65 18.10 7.12 -0.49
N SER A 66 17.33 6.26 -1.17
CA SER A 66 15.88 6.10 -0.96
C SER A 66 15.51 5.01 0.06
N TRP A 67 16.47 4.48 0.82
CA TRP A 67 16.22 3.42 1.81
C TRP A 67 15.26 3.83 2.95
N ARG A 68 14.97 5.13 3.08
CA ARG A 68 13.94 5.70 3.96
C ARG A 68 12.71 6.22 3.20
N ALA A 69 12.55 5.88 1.93
CA ALA A 69 11.45 6.37 1.11
C ALA A 69 10.10 5.95 1.71
N GLU A 70 9.20 6.92 1.73
CA GLU A 70 7.84 6.76 2.22
C GLU A 70 6.88 7.36 1.21
N TYR A 71 5.93 6.54 0.77
CA TYR A 71 4.80 6.94 -0.06
C TYR A 71 3.59 7.08 0.83
N THR A 72 3.04 8.29 0.87
CA THR A 72 1.96 8.65 1.77
C THR A 72 0.73 8.99 0.96
N CYS A 73 -0.40 8.40 1.32
CA CYS A 73 -1.67 8.67 0.68
C CYS A 73 -2.64 9.28 1.69
N THR A 74 -3.50 10.16 1.19
CA THR A 74 -4.67 10.67 1.89
C THR A 74 -5.90 10.16 1.17
N MET A 75 -6.75 9.45 1.89
CA MET A 75 -8.07 9.04 1.42
C MET A 75 -9.14 9.95 2.00
N LYS A 76 -10.16 10.24 1.20
CA LYS A 76 -11.38 10.91 1.62
C LYS A 76 -12.59 10.16 1.08
N TRP A 77 -13.53 9.87 1.97
CA TRP A 77 -14.84 9.32 1.63
C TRP A 77 -15.87 9.94 2.57
N GLU A 78 -16.91 10.58 2.01
CA GLU A 78 -17.86 11.38 2.78
C GLU A 78 -17.15 12.40 3.71
N LEU A 79 -17.42 12.32 5.01
CA LEU A 79 -16.80 13.10 6.08
C LEU A 79 -15.53 12.43 6.63
N LYS A 80 -15.22 11.19 6.23
CA LYS A 80 -14.03 10.47 6.69
C LYS A 80 -12.82 10.91 5.88
N ARG A 81 -11.70 11.14 6.59
CA ARG A 81 -10.40 11.44 5.98
C ARG A 81 -9.30 10.72 6.73
N LYS A 82 -8.47 9.97 6.02
CA LYS A 82 -7.36 9.22 6.61
C LYS A 82 -6.09 9.39 5.80
N ARG A 83 -5.01 9.80 6.48
CA ARG A 83 -3.66 9.84 5.91
C ARG A 83 -2.87 8.63 6.42
N PHE A 84 -2.22 7.90 5.54
CA PHE A 84 -1.47 6.70 5.89
C PHE A 84 -0.25 6.50 4.98
N LYS A 85 0.73 5.73 5.47
CA LYS A 85 1.89 5.32 4.68
C LYS A 85 1.52 4.09 3.86
N ALA A 86 1.22 4.29 2.59
CA ALA A 86 0.86 3.21 1.68
C ALA A 86 2.07 2.33 1.35
N PHE A 87 3.27 2.92 1.29
CA PHE A 87 4.52 2.17 1.24
C PHE A 87 5.60 2.87 2.07
N LYS A 88 6.37 2.09 2.82
CA LYS A 88 7.56 2.54 3.55
C LYS A 88 8.62 1.47 3.41
N VAL A 89 9.75 1.81 2.81
CA VAL A 89 10.83 0.85 2.50
C VAL A 89 11.22 0.00 3.72
N SER A 90 11.42 0.62 4.88
CA SER A 90 11.85 -0.10 6.10
C SER A 90 10.78 -1.03 6.70
N ARG A 91 9.51 -0.87 6.32
CA ARG A 91 8.39 -1.72 6.76
C ARG A 91 8.08 -2.77 5.69
N ASP A 92 7.94 -2.33 4.45
CA ASP A 92 7.28 -3.09 3.40
C ASP A 92 8.21 -3.94 2.54
N SER A 93 9.52 -3.66 2.55
CA SER A 93 10.50 -4.53 1.90
C SER A 93 10.40 -5.98 2.37
N ASN A 94 10.23 -6.18 3.67
CA ASN A 94 9.97 -7.50 4.26
C ASN A 94 8.49 -7.90 4.15
N ARG A 95 7.56 -6.96 4.38
CA ARG A 95 6.12 -7.25 4.43
C ARG A 95 5.55 -7.75 3.11
N CYS A 96 5.99 -7.15 2.00
CA CYS A 96 5.63 -7.54 0.64
C CYS A 96 6.51 -8.67 0.12
N GLY A 97 7.66 -8.91 0.77
CA GLY A 97 8.46 -10.11 0.65
C GLY A 97 8.78 -10.51 -0.79
N ILE A 98 8.54 -11.78 -1.11
CA ILE A 98 8.88 -12.40 -2.40
C ILE A 98 7.94 -11.94 -3.53
N THR A 99 6.67 -11.67 -3.23
CA THR A 99 5.68 -11.29 -4.26
C THR A 99 5.91 -9.88 -4.77
N LYS A 100 6.61 -9.03 -3.99
CA LYS A 100 6.82 -7.60 -4.25
C LYS A 100 5.52 -6.79 -4.39
N LYS A 101 4.38 -7.38 -4.02
CA LYS A 101 3.08 -6.71 -4.03
C LYS A 101 2.76 -6.13 -2.66
N CYS A 102 2.31 -4.89 -2.64
CA CYS A 102 1.90 -4.16 -1.46
C CYS A 102 0.50 -3.58 -1.70
N SER A 103 -0.53 -4.40 -1.51
CA SER A 103 -1.90 -4.03 -1.87
C SER A 103 -2.71 -3.62 -0.65
N TRP A 104 -3.50 -2.56 -0.82
CA TRP A 104 -4.45 -2.06 0.16
C TRP A 104 -5.88 -2.19 -0.38
N SER A 105 -6.76 -2.86 0.37
CA SER A 105 -8.20 -2.90 0.13
C SER A 105 -8.86 -1.96 1.13
N VAL A 106 -9.39 -0.85 0.62
CA VAL A 106 -10.07 0.15 1.43
C VAL A 106 -11.56 -0.20 1.47
N ARG A 107 -12.08 -0.37 2.68
CA ARG A 107 -13.45 -0.81 2.98
C ARG A 107 -14.13 0.21 3.88
N GLU A 108 -15.45 0.13 4.01
CA GLU A 108 -16.29 1.07 4.75
C GLU A 108 -15.86 1.21 6.22
N ASP A 109 -15.28 0.14 6.76
CA ASP A 109 -14.86 0.01 8.15
C ASP A 109 -13.34 0.19 8.36
N GLY A 110 -12.53 0.20 7.30
CA GLY A 110 -11.09 0.46 7.42
C GLY A 110 -10.24 -0.02 6.25
N PHE A 111 -8.96 -0.20 6.55
CA PHE A 111 -7.88 -0.40 5.59
C PHE A 111 -7.27 -1.77 5.81
N TYR A 112 -7.32 -2.60 4.77
CA TYR A 112 -6.81 -3.95 4.79
C TYR A 112 -5.58 -4.05 3.92
N PHE A 113 -4.55 -4.73 4.40
CA PHE A 113 -3.33 -4.98 3.64
C PHE A 113 -3.25 -6.44 3.19
N SER A 114 -2.65 -6.65 2.03
CA SER A 114 -2.23 -7.97 1.55
C SER A 114 -0.95 -7.88 0.72
N SER A 115 -0.10 -8.89 0.83
CA SER A 115 1.06 -9.08 -0.04
C SER A 115 0.81 -10.08 -1.17
N ASP A 116 -0.33 -10.77 -1.20
CA ASP A 116 -0.66 -11.75 -2.24
C ASP A 116 -2.04 -11.51 -2.88
N GLU A 117 -2.78 -10.51 -2.40
CA GLU A 117 -4.15 -10.15 -2.79
C GLU A 117 -5.19 -11.27 -2.52
N VAL A 118 -4.79 -12.31 -1.79
CA VAL A 118 -5.65 -13.43 -1.39
C VAL A 118 -6.03 -13.28 0.08
N TYR A 119 -5.04 -13.09 0.96
CA TYR A 119 -5.24 -12.95 2.39
C TYR A 119 -5.14 -11.49 2.82
N TRP A 120 -6.25 -10.95 3.32
CA TRP A 120 -6.38 -9.54 3.69
C TRP A 120 -6.47 -9.38 5.21
N THR A 121 -5.56 -8.61 5.79
CA THR A 121 -5.55 -8.29 7.23
C THR A 121 -5.90 -6.84 7.46
N LYS A 122 -6.83 -6.55 8.38
CA LYS A 122 -7.15 -5.16 8.74
C LYS A 122 -6.00 -4.56 9.54
N ASP A 123 -5.43 -3.46 9.03
CA ASP A 123 -4.37 -2.74 9.73
C ASP A 123 -4.96 -1.66 10.65
N PHE A 124 -5.92 -0.88 10.16
CA PHE A 124 -6.55 0.20 10.92
C PHE A 124 -7.93 0.57 10.39
N SER A 125 -8.76 1.13 11.26
CA SER A 125 -10.02 1.78 10.88
C SER A 125 -9.78 3.19 10.33
N TRP A 126 -10.81 3.78 9.72
CA TRP A 126 -10.83 5.18 9.26
C TRP A 126 -10.28 6.16 10.29
#